data_AF-A0A816HDK7-F1
#
_entry.id   AF-A0A816HDK7-F1
#
_cell.length_a   1.000
_cell.length_b   1.000
_cell.length_c   1.000
_cell.angle_alpha   90.00
_cell.angle_beta   90.00
_cell.angle_gamma   90.00
#
_symmetry.space_group_name_H-M   'P 1'
#
loop_
_entity.id
_entity.type
_entity.pdbx_description
1 polymer ?
#
loop_
_entity_poly.entity_id
_entity_poly.type
_entity_poly.pdbx_seq_one_letter_code
_entity_poly.pdbx_strand_id
1 'polypeptide(L)'
;MEEDDFNPDSILTDFESATIKSVKSLFPNVLHKGCLFHFGQCIWRNIRSHGLQNKCQADKSFHLNVKKLIALAFLPILDVVKAFELIVDDDPDQFLDYFEETWIGERKRRGAGRKNPQFPIELWIIHDRVTSNLPRSNNSIEGWHNAFAKRVSIAHPMITKLADKIRMEQSKFEIDITQIRQGHEPKPKKAAYRKLDERITRLVGDYNSVDLGECLKT
;
A
#
# COMPACT_ATOMS: atom_id res chain seq x y z
N MET A 1 -32.22 -16.74 1.03
CA MET A 1 -30.81 -16.32 1.16
C MET A 1 -30.81 -14.94 0.54
N GLU A 2 -30.91 -13.89 1.37
CA GLU A 2 -30.76 -12.53 0.85
C GLU A 2 -29.37 -12.46 0.22
N GLU A 3 -29.32 -12.13 -1.06
CA GLU A 3 -28.08 -11.83 -1.76
C GLU A 3 -27.54 -10.57 -1.10
N ASP A 4 -26.47 -10.72 -0.32
CA ASP A 4 -25.78 -9.61 0.30
C ASP A 4 -25.24 -8.74 -0.86
N ASP A 5 -25.80 -7.55 -1.05
CA ASP A 5 -25.40 -6.61 -2.10
C ASP A 5 -24.01 -6.05 -1.76
N PHE A 6 -22.98 -6.84 -2.07
CA PHE A 6 -21.60 -6.53 -1.76
C PHE A 6 -21.13 -5.34 -2.61
N ASN A 7 -21.28 -4.14 -2.05
CA ASN A 7 -20.94 -2.88 -2.68
C ASN A 7 -19.92 -2.09 -1.83
N PRO A 8 -18.62 -2.46 -1.86
CA PRO A 8 -17.60 -1.80 -1.06
C PRO A 8 -17.29 -0.39 -1.58
N ASP A 9 -17.06 0.56 -0.67
CA ASP A 9 -16.62 1.92 -1.04
C ASP A 9 -15.19 1.93 -1.60
N SER A 10 -14.32 1.06 -1.07
CA SER A 10 -12.94 0.95 -1.53
C SER A 10 -12.40 -0.47 -1.43
N ILE A 11 -11.50 -0.82 -2.34
CA ILE A 11 -10.77 -2.08 -2.37
C ILE A 11 -9.27 -1.79 -2.32
N LEU A 12 -8.52 -2.57 -1.54
CA LEU A 12 -7.07 -2.45 -1.39
C LEU A 12 -6.41 -3.75 -1.85
N THR A 13 -5.53 -3.70 -2.85
CA THR A 13 -4.81 -4.89 -3.35
C THR A 13 -3.31 -4.64 -3.45
N ASP A 14 -2.56 -5.68 -3.81
CA ASP A 14 -1.21 -5.54 -4.35
C ASP A 14 -1.24 -4.99 -5.80
N PHE A 15 -0.05 -4.80 -6.36
CA PHE A 15 0.16 -4.22 -7.69
C PHE A 15 0.26 -5.31 -8.76
N GLU A 16 -0.88 -5.97 -9.01
CA GLU A 16 -1.00 -6.98 -10.06
C GLU A 16 -2.01 -6.53 -11.12
N SER A 17 -1.57 -6.44 -12.37
CA SER A 17 -2.40 -5.95 -13.48
C SER A 17 -3.67 -6.77 -13.71
N ALA A 18 -3.62 -8.09 -13.48
CA ALA A 18 -4.79 -8.96 -13.60
C ALA A 18 -5.82 -8.63 -12.52
N THR A 19 -5.37 -8.54 -11.26
CA THR A 19 -6.21 -8.18 -10.11
C THR A 19 -6.84 -6.79 -10.27
N ILE A 20 -6.09 -5.79 -10.71
CA ILE A 20 -6.61 -4.44 -10.97
C ILE A 20 -7.68 -4.43 -12.06
N LYS A 21 -7.46 -5.16 -13.16
CA LYS A 21 -8.44 -5.28 -14.24
C LYS A 21 -9.72 -5.97 -13.75
N SER A 22 -9.59 -7.04 -12.99
CA SER A 22 -10.73 -7.77 -12.43
C SER A 22 -11.56 -6.92 -11.47
N VAL A 23 -10.91 -6.19 -10.55
CA VAL A 23 -11.59 -5.27 -9.64
C VAL A 23 -12.37 -4.21 -10.41
N LYS A 24 -11.74 -3.56 -11.40
CA LYS A 24 -12.40 -2.54 -12.23
C LYS A 24 -13.58 -3.09 -13.03
N SER A 25 -13.51 -4.35 -13.46
CA SER A 25 -14.58 -5.01 -14.22
C SER A 25 -15.77 -5.40 -13.35
N LEU A 26 -15.51 -5.90 -12.13
CA LEU A 26 -16.55 -6.37 -11.21
C LEU A 26 -17.17 -5.24 -10.39
N PHE A 27 -16.38 -4.20 -10.07
CA PHE A 27 -16.78 -3.09 -9.24
C PHE A 27 -16.39 -1.76 -9.91
N PRO A 28 -17.06 -1.34 -10.99
CA PRO A 28 -16.65 -0.18 -11.79
C PRO A 28 -16.64 1.14 -11.02
N ASN A 29 -17.41 1.23 -9.94
CA ASN A 29 -17.55 2.44 -9.12
C ASN A 29 -16.72 2.41 -7.83
N VAL A 30 -15.99 1.32 -7.55
CA VAL A 30 -15.20 1.22 -6.32
C VAL A 30 -13.94 2.07 -6.39
N LEU A 31 -13.56 2.68 -5.27
CA LEU A 31 -12.24 3.28 -5.14
C LEU A 31 -11.18 2.19 -4.99
N HIS A 32 -10.53 1.82 -6.09
CA HIS A 32 -9.42 0.87 -6.04
C HIS A 32 -8.11 1.57 -5.66
N LYS A 33 -7.43 1.03 -4.63
CA LYS A 33 -6.16 1.52 -4.11
C LYS A 33 -5.13 0.39 -3.99
N GLY A 34 -3.87 0.75 -4.14
CA GLY A 34 -2.72 -0.12 -3.90
C GLY A 34 -2.28 -0.10 -2.44
N CYS A 35 -1.82 -1.25 -1.94
CA CYS A 35 -1.30 -1.42 -0.59
C CYS A 35 0.09 -0.76 -0.44
N LEU A 36 0.26 0.13 0.55
CA LEU A 36 1.55 0.80 0.83
C LEU A 36 2.69 -0.19 1.10
N PHE A 37 2.39 -1.29 1.79
CA PHE A 37 3.40 -2.32 2.06
C PHE A 37 3.91 -2.94 0.77
N HIS A 38 3.01 -3.28 -0.16
CA HIS A 38 3.38 -3.83 -1.46
C HIS A 38 4.06 -2.80 -2.36
N PHE A 39 3.67 -1.52 -2.28
CA PHE A 39 4.36 -0.44 -2.96
C PHE A 39 5.84 -0.36 -2.52
N GLY A 40 6.09 -0.34 -1.21
CA GLY A 40 7.44 -0.39 -0.65
C GLY A 40 8.20 -1.67 -1.03
N GLN A 41 7.52 -2.82 -1.11
CA GLN A 41 8.13 -4.06 -1.58
C GLN A 41 8.56 -3.99 -3.05
N CYS A 42 7.76 -3.38 -3.94
CA CYS A 42 8.12 -3.22 -5.34
C CYS A 42 9.41 -2.39 -5.48
N ILE A 43 9.51 -1.27 -4.75
CA ILE A 43 10.73 -0.44 -4.70
C ILE A 43 11.91 -1.26 -4.19
N TRP A 44 11.72 -2.02 -3.10
CA TRP A 44 12.79 -2.85 -2.54
C TRP A 44 13.25 -3.98 -3.47
N ARG A 45 12.33 -4.59 -4.24
CA ARG A 45 12.68 -5.60 -5.25
C ARG A 45 13.52 -4.97 -6.37
N ASN A 46 13.19 -3.75 -6.80
CA ASN A 46 13.98 -3.01 -7.77
C ASN A 46 15.39 -2.66 -7.27
N ILE A 47 15.53 -2.23 -6.02
CA ILE A 47 16.84 -2.03 -5.38
C ILE A 47 17.65 -3.33 -5.40
N ARG A 48 17.01 -4.46 -5.12
CA ARG A 48 17.65 -5.77 -5.12
C ARG A 48 18.10 -6.23 -6.49
N SER A 49 17.29 -6.03 -7.53
CA SER A 49 17.65 -6.44 -8.90
C SER A 49 18.86 -5.69 -9.44
N HIS A 50 19.13 -4.50 -8.92
CA HIS A 50 20.31 -3.69 -9.27
C HIS A 50 21.52 -3.92 -8.35
N GLY A 51 21.44 -4.85 -7.39
CA GLY A 51 22.56 -5.12 -6.46
C GLY A 51 22.81 -4.00 -5.42
N LEU A 52 21.84 -3.10 -5.21
CA LEU A 52 21.98 -1.91 -4.38
C LEU A 52 21.63 -2.12 -2.89
N GLN A 53 21.43 -3.37 -2.44
CA GLN A 53 21.09 -3.68 -1.05
C GLN A 53 22.15 -3.17 -0.08
N ASN A 54 23.43 -3.39 -0.41
CA ASN A 54 24.55 -2.98 0.43
C ASN A 54 24.69 -1.46 0.44
N LYS A 55 24.51 -0.78 -0.70
CA LYS A 55 24.46 0.69 -0.79
C LYS A 55 23.34 1.21 0.12
N CYS A 56 22.14 0.64 0.05
CA CYS A 56 21.01 1.03 0.89
C CYS A 56 21.24 0.83 2.39
N GLN A 57 22.09 -0.11 2.79
CA GLN A 57 22.39 -0.34 4.21
C GLN A 57 23.52 0.56 4.72
N ALA A 58 24.54 0.80 3.88
CA ALA A 58 25.75 1.53 4.27
C ALA A 58 25.63 3.05 4.07
N ASP A 59 24.93 3.49 3.02
CA ASP A 59 24.78 4.88 2.64
C ASP A 59 23.46 5.46 3.18
N LYS A 60 23.58 6.37 4.15
CA LYS A 60 22.44 7.04 4.77
C LYS A 60 21.69 7.95 3.80
N SER A 61 22.39 8.58 2.86
CA SER A 61 21.79 9.48 1.86
C SER A 61 20.91 8.68 0.91
N PHE A 62 21.46 7.61 0.35
CA PHE A 62 20.72 6.69 -0.51
C PHE A 62 19.50 6.10 0.23
N HIS A 63 19.70 5.62 1.47
CA HIS A 63 18.60 5.08 2.28
C HIS A 63 17.50 6.12 2.54
N LEU A 64 17.88 7.38 2.77
CA LEU A 64 16.93 8.46 2.94
C LEU A 64 16.17 8.71 1.63
N ASN A 65 16.82 8.75 0.47
CA ASN A 65 16.16 8.90 -0.83
C ASN A 65 15.15 7.77 -1.10
N VAL A 66 15.50 6.52 -0.78
CA VAL A 66 14.55 5.39 -0.84
C VAL A 66 13.33 5.61 0.06
N LYS A 67 13.52 6.16 1.26
CA LYS A 67 12.40 6.51 2.13
C LYS A 67 11.56 7.66 1.57
N LYS A 68 12.18 8.69 0.97
CA LYS A 68 11.47 9.79 0.32
C LYS A 68 10.57 9.27 -0.81
N LEU A 69 11.06 8.33 -1.63
CA LEU A 69 10.26 7.70 -2.68
C LEU A 69 9.02 6.98 -2.14
N ILE A 70 9.15 6.26 -1.02
CA ILE A 70 7.99 5.66 -0.34
C ILE A 70 7.07 6.75 0.23
N ALA A 71 7.65 7.82 0.77
CA ALA A 71 6.93 8.94 1.37
C ALA A 71 6.08 9.71 0.36
N LEU A 72 6.39 9.66 -0.93
CA LEU A 72 5.57 10.27 -2.00
C LEU A 72 4.11 9.81 -1.95
N ALA A 73 3.84 8.58 -1.49
CA ALA A 73 2.48 8.06 -1.37
C ALA A 73 1.62 8.84 -0.36
N PHE A 74 2.25 9.60 0.55
CA PHE A 74 1.58 10.40 1.55
C PHE A 74 1.31 11.84 1.11
N LEU A 75 1.80 12.26 -0.05
CA LEU A 75 1.59 13.62 -0.55
C LEU A 75 0.23 13.76 -1.26
N PRO A 76 -0.34 14.98 -1.29
CA PRO A 76 -1.41 15.30 -2.22
C PRO A 76 -0.97 15.03 -3.65
N ILE A 77 -1.89 14.54 -4.49
CA ILE A 77 -1.58 14.10 -5.86
C ILE A 77 -0.86 15.17 -6.70
N LEU A 78 -1.22 16.44 -6.50
CA LEU A 78 -0.66 17.58 -7.25
C LEU A 78 0.83 17.81 -6.96
N ASP A 79 1.31 17.40 -5.78
CA ASP A 79 2.67 17.63 -5.35
C ASP A 79 3.60 16.44 -5.67
N VAL A 80 3.05 15.26 -5.97
CA VAL A 80 3.80 14.02 -6.17
C VAL A 80 4.87 14.13 -7.26
N VAL A 81 4.51 14.64 -8.44
CA VAL A 81 5.43 14.74 -9.58
C VAL A 81 6.55 15.73 -9.28
N LYS A 82 6.21 16.90 -8.72
CA LYS A 82 7.18 17.92 -8.33
C LYS A 82 8.14 17.41 -7.26
N ALA A 83 7.60 16.67 -6.28
CA ALA A 83 8.39 16.08 -5.20
C ALA A 83 9.37 15.01 -5.73
N PHE A 84 8.93 14.18 -6.67
CA PHE A 84 9.79 13.20 -7.33
C PHE A 84 10.94 13.89 -8.08
N GLU A 85 10.66 14.95 -8.84
CA GLU A 85 11.68 15.70 -9.58
C GLU A 85 12.76 16.27 -8.66
N LEU A 86 12.37 16.81 -7.50
CA LEU A 86 13.32 17.30 -6.49
C LEU A 86 14.21 16.19 -5.92
N ILE A 87 13.72 14.95 -5.83
CA ILE A 87 14.53 13.81 -5.37
C ILE A 87 15.53 13.39 -6.46
N VAL A 88 15.10 13.36 -7.72
CA VAL A 88 15.96 12.95 -8.85
C VAL A 88 17.08 13.97 -9.09
N ASP A 89 16.78 15.26 -8.97
CA ASP A 89 17.78 16.33 -9.14
C ASP A 89 18.90 16.26 -8.07
N ASP A 90 18.61 15.71 -6.89
CA ASP A 90 19.57 15.54 -5.78
C ASP A 90 20.42 14.26 -5.93
N ASP A 91 19.90 13.20 -6.56
CA ASP A 91 20.57 11.89 -6.67
C ASP A 91 20.10 11.08 -7.90
N PRO A 92 20.71 11.26 -9.09
CA PRO A 92 20.28 10.63 -10.34
C PRO A 92 20.81 9.19 -10.47
N ASP A 93 20.44 8.32 -9.55
CA ASP A 93 20.78 6.89 -9.62
C ASP A 93 19.90 6.13 -10.64
N GLN A 94 20.50 5.17 -11.35
CA GLN A 94 19.84 4.37 -12.40
C GLN A 94 18.61 3.58 -11.91
N PHE A 95 18.49 3.28 -10.61
CA PHE A 95 17.30 2.58 -10.09
C PHE A 95 16.02 3.45 -10.16
N LEU A 96 16.17 4.77 -10.33
CA LEU A 96 15.05 5.71 -10.47
C LEU A 96 14.34 5.59 -11.82
N ASP A 97 15.00 5.07 -12.86
CA ASP A 97 14.37 4.84 -14.18
C ASP A 97 13.14 3.93 -14.03
N TYR A 98 13.29 2.84 -13.27
CA TYR A 98 12.18 1.97 -12.91
C TYR A 98 11.07 2.72 -12.18
N PHE A 99 11.42 3.61 -11.25
CA PHE A 99 10.43 4.33 -10.47
C PHE A 99 9.65 5.31 -11.37
N GLU A 100 10.36 6.03 -12.24
CA GLU A 100 9.76 6.96 -13.18
C GLU A 100 8.84 6.21 -14.15
N GLU A 101 9.28 5.13 -14.78
CA GLU A 101 8.46 4.35 -15.72
C GLU A 101 7.22 3.74 -15.04
N THR A 102 7.40 3.18 -13.85
CA THR A 102 6.35 2.38 -13.18
C THR A 102 5.30 3.25 -12.48
N TRP A 103 5.71 4.35 -11.85
CA TRP A 103 4.87 5.09 -10.89
C TRP A 103 4.54 6.53 -11.28
N ILE A 104 5.41 7.19 -12.05
CA ILE A 104 5.30 8.64 -12.37
C ILE A 104 4.95 8.88 -13.84
N GLY A 105 5.48 8.07 -14.75
CA GLY A 105 5.45 8.24 -16.19
C GLY A 105 6.62 9.09 -16.70
N GLU A 106 7.41 8.53 -17.62
CA GLU A 106 8.57 9.21 -18.21
C GLU A 106 8.21 10.54 -18.89
N ARG A 107 9.13 11.50 -18.83
CA ARG A 107 9.01 12.75 -19.58
C ARG A 107 8.98 12.48 -21.10
N LYS A 108 7.98 13.02 -21.78
CA LYS A 108 7.92 12.97 -23.26
C LYS A 108 8.92 13.97 -23.84
N ARG A 109 9.42 13.66 -25.04
CA ARG A 109 10.30 14.56 -25.79
C ARG A 109 9.60 15.91 -26.05
N ARG A 110 10.38 16.99 -26.08
CA ARG A 110 9.95 18.35 -26.45
C ARG A 110 8.84 18.94 -25.56
N GLY A 111 8.78 18.56 -24.29
CA GLY A 111 7.87 19.19 -23.32
C GLY A 111 6.39 18.81 -23.46
N ALA A 112 6.07 17.73 -24.18
CA ALA A 112 4.69 17.27 -24.41
C ALA A 112 4.03 16.57 -23.20
N GLY A 113 4.47 16.88 -21.97
CA GLY A 113 4.03 16.24 -20.73
C GLY A 113 4.71 14.89 -20.45
N ARG A 114 4.03 14.01 -19.69
CA ARG A 114 4.53 12.68 -19.29
C ARG A 114 3.78 11.54 -20.00
N LYS A 115 4.42 10.37 -20.12
CA LYS A 115 3.75 9.12 -20.50
C LYS A 115 2.84 8.65 -19.36
N ASN A 116 1.94 7.72 -19.66
CA ASN A 116 1.17 7.07 -18.59
C ASN A 116 2.10 6.09 -17.86
N PRO A 117 2.17 6.13 -16.52
CA PRO A 117 2.89 5.11 -15.75
C PRO A 117 2.21 3.74 -15.88
N GLN A 118 2.95 2.67 -15.57
CA GLN A 118 2.38 1.33 -15.46
C GLN A 118 1.24 1.28 -14.44
N PHE A 119 1.40 1.96 -13.30
CA PHE A 119 0.40 2.12 -12.27
C PHE A 119 0.10 3.62 -12.08
N PRO A 120 -1.15 4.08 -12.31
CA PRO A 120 -1.53 5.48 -12.12
C PRO A 120 -1.24 5.99 -10.71
N ILE A 121 -0.91 7.29 -10.59
CA ILE A 121 -0.59 7.92 -9.30
C ILE A 121 -1.73 7.76 -8.31
N GLU A 122 -2.96 7.94 -8.78
CA GLU A 122 -4.20 7.78 -8.03
C GLU A 122 -4.32 6.40 -7.37
N LEU A 123 -3.73 5.36 -7.96
CA LEU A 123 -3.82 4.01 -7.43
C LEU A 123 -2.96 3.86 -6.16
N TRP A 124 -1.72 4.38 -6.16
CA TRP A 124 -0.75 4.10 -5.10
C TRP A 124 -0.63 5.21 -4.04
N ILE A 125 -1.16 6.41 -4.30
CA ILE A 125 -1.26 7.43 -3.25
C ILE A 125 -2.29 7.05 -2.18
N ILE A 126 -1.94 7.36 -0.94
CA ILE A 126 -2.72 7.05 0.26
C ILE A 126 -3.02 8.28 1.11
N HIS A 127 -2.69 9.49 0.65
CA HIS A 127 -3.00 10.75 1.34
C HIS A 127 -4.45 10.78 1.86
N ASP A 128 -5.42 10.61 0.97
CA ASP A 128 -6.84 10.68 1.33
C ASP A 128 -7.28 9.53 2.24
N ARG A 129 -6.58 8.39 2.17
CA ARG A 129 -6.83 7.27 3.08
C ARG A 129 -6.34 7.59 4.49
N VAL A 130 -5.21 8.28 4.62
CA VAL A 130 -4.68 8.72 5.91
C VAL A 130 -5.62 9.73 6.56
N THR A 131 -6.06 10.74 5.80
CA THR A 131 -6.98 11.79 6.30
C THR A 131 -8.36 11.23 6.65
N SER A 132 -8.81 10.20 5.93
CA SER A 132 -10.07 9.51 6.19
C SER A 132 -9.95 8.35 7.20
N ASN A 133 -8.81 8.17 7.86
CA ASN A 133 -8.53 7.08 8.81
C ASN A 133 -8.82 5.67 8.24
N LEU A 134 -8.56 5.47 6.95
CA LEU A 134 -8.74 4.20 6.24
C LEU A 134 -7.46 3.35 6.27
N PRO A 135 -7.57 2.01 6.12
CA PRO A 135 -6.41 1.12 6.07
C PRO A 135 -5.45 1.45 4.92
N ARG A 136 -4.14 1.50 5.22
CA ARG A 136 -3.04 1.78 4.28
C ARG A 136 -2.31 0.52 3.81
N SER A 137 -2.46 -0.57 4.57
CA SER A 137 -1.91 -1.87 4.24
C SER A 137 -2.93 -2.98 4.52
N ASN A 138 -2.68 -4.15 3.95
CA ASN A 138 -3.46 -5.37 4.17
C ASN A 138 -2.90 -6.22 5.34
N ASN A 139 -2.19 -5.62 6.30
CA ASN A 139 -1.54 -6.34 7.40
C ASN A 139 -2.48 -7.23 8.22
N SER A 140 -3.76 -6.85 8.36
CA SER A 140 -4.77 -7.68 9.02
C SER A 140 -5.01 -8.99 8.27
N ILE A 141 -5.09 -8.91 6.93
CA ILE A 141 -5.25 -10.06 6.04
C ILE A 141 -3.98 -10.93 6.08
N GLU A 142 -2.79 -10.33 5.98
CA GLU A 142 -1.54 -11.10 6.10
C GLU A 142 -1.37 -11.76 7.47
N GLY A 143 -1.80 -11.06 8.54
CA GLY A 143 -1.85 -11.62 9.88
C GLY A 143 -2.80 -12.81 9.97
N TRP A 144 -3.97 -12.71 9.33
CA TRP A 144 -4.92 -13.81 9.24
C TRP A 144 -4.37 -14.99 8.42
N HIS A 145 -3.81 -14.75 7.22
CA HIS A 145 -3.18 -15.77 6.39
C HIS A 145 -2.11 -16.55 7.17
N ASN A 146 -1.21 -15.83 7.85
CA ASN A 146 -0.16 -16.44 8.65
C ASN A 146 -0.73 -17.27 9.81
N ALA A 147 -1.77 -16.77 10.49
CA ALA A 147 -2.39 -17.48 11.59
C ALA A 147 -3.17 -18.72 11.10
N PHE A 148 -3.83 -18.62 9.95
CA PHE A 148 -4.57 -19.72 9.33
C PHE A 148 -3.62 -20.81 8.82
N ALA A 149 -2.54 -20.45 8.12
CA ALA A 149 -1.50 -21.38 7.68
C ALA A 149 -0.91 -22.16 8.87
N LYS A 150 -0.66 -21.49 10.00
CA LYS A 150 -0.24 -22.11 11.26
C LYS A 150 -1.28 -23.01 11.92
N ARG A 151 -2.58 -22.83 11.64
CA ARG A 151 -3.66 -23.71 12.14
C ARG A 151 -3.89 -24.91 11.24
N VAL A 152 -3.68 -24.75 9.93
CA VAL A 152 -3.68 -25.83 8.95
C VAL A 152 -2.49 -26.75 9.23
N SER A 153 -1.31 -26.20 9.53
CA SER A 153 -0.09 -26.91 9.96
C SER A 153 0.41 -27.99 8.99
N ILE A 154 -0.03 -27.94 7.74
CA ILE A 154 0.31 -28.92 6.69
C ILE A 154 0.63 -28.12 5.43
N ALA A 155 1.80 -28.36 4.83
CA ALA A 155 2.23 -27.64 3.62
C ALA A 155 1.33 -27.94 2.40
N HIS A 156 0.82 -29.18 2.33
CA HIS A 156 -0.05 -29.65 1.25
C HIS A 156 -1.21 -30.49 1.82
N PRO A 157 -2.22 -29.85 2.45
CA PRO A 157 -3.34 -30.59 3.03
C PRO A 157 -4.18 -31.23 1.93
N MET A 158 -4.69 -32.44 2.19
CA MET A 158 -5.78 -32.99 1.39
C MET A 158 -6.98 -32.05 1.46
N ILE A 159 -7.76 -31.98 0.37
CA ILE A 159 -8.92 -31.08 0.28
C ILE A 159 -9.91 -31.27 1.44
N THR A 160 -10.07 -32.50 1.94
CA THR A 160 -10.92 -32.82 3.08
C THR A 160 -10.42 -32.15 4.37
N LYS A 161 -9.12 -32.25 4.65
CA LYS A 161 -8.50 -31.59 5.82
C LYS A 161 -8.53 -30.07 5.69
N LEU A 162 -8.33 -29.55 4.49
CA LEU A 162 -8.46 -28.11 4.24
C LEU A 162 -9.90 -27.65 4.49
N ALA A 163 -10.90 -28.38 3.98
CA ALA A 163 -12.31 -28.06 4.18
C ALA A 163 -12.69 -28.08 5.67
N ASP A 164 -12.20 -29.06 6.44
CA ASP A 164 -12.42 -29.09 7.89
C ASP A 164 -11.85 -27.85 8.58
N LYS A 165 -10.65 -27.41 8.20
CA LYS A 165 -10.01 -26.20 8.75
C LYS A 165 -10.75 -24.93 8.35
N ILE A 166 -11.25 -24.84 7.12
CA ILE A 166 -12.08 -23.71 6.67
C ILE A 166 -13.39 -23.66 7.45
N ARG A 167 -14.06 -24.79 7.69
CA ARG A 167 -15.28 -24.81 8.52
C ARG A 167 -15.02 -24.32 9.93
N MET A 168 -13.89 -24.71 10.53
CA MET A 168 -13.50 -24.20 11.86
C MET A 168 -13.28 -22.68 11.86
N GLU A 169 -12.67 -22.12 10.80
CA GLU A 169 -12.54 -20.67 10.65
C GLU A 169 -13.90 -19.98 10.50
N GLN A 170 -14.77 -20.54 9.66
CA GLN A 170 -16.11 -19.99 9.45
C GLN A 170 -16.88 -19.91 10.77
N SER A 171 -16.92 -21.01 11.53
CA SER A 171 -17.60 -21.01 12.84
C SER A 171 -17.05 -19.97 13.80
N LYS A 172 -15.74 -19.71 13.76
CA LYS A 172 -15.13 -18.64 14.56
C LYS A 172 -15.57 -17.25 14.11
N PHE A 173 -15.60 -16.99 12.81
CA PHE A 173 -16.05 -15.70 12.27
C PHE A 173 -17.53 -15.46 12.55
N GLU A 174 -18.39 -16.48 12.48
CA GLU A 174 -19.80 -16.36 12.83
C GLU A 174 -20.00 -15.93 14.28
N ILE A 175 -19.17 -16.45 15.20
CA ILE A 175 -19.14 -16.02 16.61
C ILE A 175 -18.69 -14.55 16.70
N ASP A 176 -17.59 -14.18 16.04
CA ASP A 176 -17.06 -12.81 16.06
C ASP A 176 -18.10 -11.80 15.50
N ILE A 177 -18.77 -12.13 14.39
CA ILE A 177 -19.84 -11.32 13.79
C ILE A 177 -21.02 -11.18 14.77
N THR A 178 -21.41 -12.26 15.44
CA THR A 178 -22.50 -12.24 16.42
C THR A 178 -22.16 -11.32 17.59
N GLN A 179 -20.93 -11.40 18.11
CA GLN A 179 -20.46 -10.51 19.18
C GLN A 179 -20.49 -9.04 18.76
N ILE A 180 -20.01 -8.72 17.56
CA ILE A 180 -20.04 -7.37 16.99
C ILE A 180 -21.48 -6.86 16.84
N ARG A 181 -22.39 -7.69 16.33
CA ARG A 181 -23.83 -7.36 16.21
C ARG A 181 -24.49 -7.12 17.57
N GLN A 182 -23.98 -7.74 18.63
CA GLN A 182 -24.42 -7.50 20.01
C GLN A 182 -23.76 -6.26 20.64
N GLY A 183 -22.95 -5.50 19.89
CA GLY A 183 -22.29 -4.29 20.36
C GLY A 183 -20.96 -4.53 21.08
N HIS A 184 -20.42 -5.75 21.05
CA HIS A 184 -19.06 -5.98 21.57
C HIS A 184 -18.03 -5.33 20.66
N GLU A 185 -17.09 -4.60 21.25
CA GLU A 185 -16.01 -3.99 20.49
C GLU A 185 -14.98 -5.04 20.05
N PRO A 186 -14.50 -4.95 18.79
CA PRO A 186 -13.41 -5.78 18.34
C PRO A 186 -12.12 -5.45 19.09
N LYS A 187 -11.21 -6.42 19.18
CA LYS A 187 -9.93 -6.23 19.87
C LYS A 187 -9.17 -5.05 19.26
N PRO A 188 -8.71 -4.09 20.07
CA PRO A 188 -8.00 -2.92 19.56
C PRO A 188 -6.65 -3.31 18.98
N LYS A 189 -6.19 -2.53 17.99
CA LYS A 189 -4.82 -2.62 17.49
C LYS A 189 -3.81 -2.41 18.63
N LYS A 190 -2.65 -3.06 18.52
CA LYS A 190 -1.53 -2.84 19.47
C LYS A 190 -1.20 -1.35 19.56
N ALA A 191 -0.92 -0.87 20.78
CA ALA A 191 -0.70 0.55 21.06
C ALA A 191 0.39 1.20 20.17
N ALA A 192 1.45 0.46 19.84
CA ALA A 192 2.51 0.95 18.94
C ALA A 192 1.98 1.32 17.54
N TYR A 193 1.07 0.52 16.97
CA TYR A 193 0.47 0.82 15.67
C TYR A 193 -0.49 2.01 15.75
N ARG A 194 -1.24 2.15 16.85
CA ARG A 194 -2.12 3.31 17.06
C ARG A 194 -1.32 4.61 17.14
N LYS A 195 -0.25 4.64 17.94
CA LYS A 195 0.67 5.80 18.04
C LYS A 195 1.31 6.15 16.70
N LEU A 196 1.64 5.14 15.88
CA LEU A 196 2.18 5.35 14.54
C LEU A 196 1.13 5.93 13.59
N ASP A 197 -0.09 5.38 13.58
CA ASP A 197 -1.22 5.88 12.80
C ASP A 197 -1.49 7.36 13.17
N GLU A 198 -1.60 7.68 14.47
CA GLU A 198 -1.79 9.05 14.97
C GLU A 198 -0.70 10.02 14.52
N ARG A 199 0.57 9.60 14.61
CA ARG A 199 1.70 10.44 14.16
C ARG A 199 1.62 10.71 12.66
N ILE A 200 1.29 9.70 11.86
CA ILE A 200 1.21 9.82 10.41
C ILE A 200 0.03 10.71 10.01
N THR A 201 -1.14 10.52 10.63
CA THR A 201 -2.31 11.37 10.41
C THR A 201 -2.02 12.83 10.74
N ARG A 202 -1.30 13.10 11.84
CA ARG A 202 -0.86 14.46 12.16
C ARG A 202 0.06 15.05 11.09
N LEU A 203 1.12 14.33 10.72
CA LEU A 203 2.08 14.81 9.73
C LEU A 203 1.45 15.08 8.35
N VAL A 204 0.50 14.23 7.94
CA VAL A 204 -0.24 14.43 6.69
C VAL A 204 -1.24 15.58 6.81
N GLY A 205 -1.89 15.74 7.96
CA GLY A 205 -2.82 16.84 8.22
C GLY A 205 -2.14 18.22 8.31
N ASP A 206 -0.90 18.26 8.81
CA ASP A 206 -0.09 19.47 8.95
C ASP A 206 0.67 19.83 7.65
N TYR A 207 0.59 18.99 6.62
CA TYR A 207 1.32 19.19 5.36
C TYR A 207 0.83 20.43 4.59
N ASN A 208 1.78 21.22 4.10
CA ASN A 208 1.53 22.36 3.22
C ASN A 208 2.45 22.28 1.99
N SER A 209 1.87 22.45 0.79
CA SER A 209 2.60 22.40 -0.49
C SER A 209 3.71 23.44 -0.61
N VAL A 210 3.64 24.54 0.15
CA VAL A 210 4.69 25.58 0.20
C VAL A 210 6.00 25.01 0.76
N ASP A 211 5.91 24.06 1.68
CA ASP A 211 7.06 23.51 2.42
C ASP A 211 7.61 22.23 1.79
N LEU A 212 7.16 21.89 0.57
CA LEU A 212 7.50 20.61 -0.08
C LEU A 212 9.02 20.35 -0.12
N GLY A 213 9.83 21.36 -0.41
CA GLY A 213 11.28 21.25 -0.43
C GLY A 213 11.91 21.05 0.94
N GLU A 214 11.27 21.51 2.03
CA GLU A 214 11.71 21.28 3.40
C GLU A 214 11.28 19.91 3.91
N CYS A 215 10.04 19.48 3.61
CA CYS A 215 9.53 18.16 3.94
C CYS A 215 10.38 17.02 3.34
N LEU A 216 11.02 17.26 2.20
CA LEU A 216 11.91 16.30 1.53
C LEU A 216 13.35 16.32 2.06
N LYS A 217 13.73 17.23 2.97
CA LYS A 217 15.08 17.31 3.55
C LYS A 217 15.23 16.58 4.89
N THR A 218 14.13 16.31 5.58
CA THR A 218 14.05 15.64 6.89
C THR A 218 13.75 14.15 6.77
#